data_AF-A0A849TEM6-F1
#
_entry.id   AF-A0A849TEM6-F1
#
_cell.length_a   1.000
_cell.length_b   1.000
_cell.length_c   1.000
_cell.angle_alpha   90.00
_cell.angle_beta   90.00
_cell.angle_gamma   90.00
#
_symmetry.space_group_name_H-M   'P 1'
#
loop_
_entity.id
_entity.type
_entity.pdbx_description
1 polymer ?
#
loop_
_entity_poly.entity_id
_entity_poly.type
_entity_poly.pdbx_seq_one_letter_code
_entity_poly.pdbx_strand_id
1 'polypeptide(L)'
;MTRKQRRGALIGLAVAGLSVATILMMFALRQGVDYFYPPSRVIAGDVAKGVSFRLGGLVAKDSLKRGEGTHVSFAVTDTTATVPVIFEGILPD
;
A
#
# COMPACT_ATOMS: atom_id res chain seq x y z
N MET A 1 41.26 24.39 17.30
CA MET A 1 40.50 23.17 17.67
C MET A 1 41.41 22.20 18.40
N THR A 2 41.07 21.83 19.63
CA THR A 2 41.84 20.79 20.36
C THR A 2 41.52 19.40 19.81
N ARG A 3 42.42 18.41 19.99
CA ARG A 3 42.16 17.02 19.54
C ARG A 3 40.85 16.45 20.09
N LYS A 4 40.45 16.87 21.30
CA LYS A 4 39.19 16.50 21.96
C LYS A 4 37.97 17.10 21.25
N GLN A 5 38.04 18.38 20.84
CA GLN A 5 37.00 19.04 20.05
C GLN A 5 36.83 18.41 18.66
N ARG A 6 37.93 18.05 17.98
CA ARG A 6 37.88 17.38 16.67
C ARG A 6 37.21 16.00 16.74
N ARG A 7 37.52 15.20 17.78
CA ARG A 7 36.85 13.91 18.01
C ARG A 7 35.37 14.09 18.33
N GLY A 8 35.03 15.08 19.16
CA GLY A 8 33.62 15.40 19.46
C GLY A 8 32.82 15.81 18.23
N ALA A 9 33.39 16.63 17.35
CA ALA A 9 32.76 17.04 16.10
C ALA A 9 32.54 15.85 15.14
N LEU A 10 33.51 14.95 15.04
CA LEU A 10 33.38 13.73 14.22
C LEU A 10 32.29 12.79 14.74
N ILE A 11 32.22 12.59 16.06
CA ILE A 11 31.17 11.76 16.68
C ILE A 11 29.81 12.42 16.48
N GLY A 12 29.70 13.73 16.70
CA GLY A 12 28.45 14.47 16.49
C GLY A 12 27.96 14.37 15.04
N LEU A 13 28.85 14.48 14.06
CA LEU A 13 28.53 14.34 12.65
C LEU A 13 28.10 12.90 12.31
N ALA A 14 28.77 11.89 12.86
CA ALA A 14 28.40 10.50 12.67
C ALA A 14 27.00 10.19 13.25
N VAL A 15 26.71 10.67 14.46
CA VAL A 15 25.39 10.52 15.09
C VAL A 15 24.31 11.25 14.30
N ALA A 16 24.58 12.48 13.85
CA ALA A 16 23.64 13.23 13.01
C ALA A 16 23.34 12.49 11.70
N GLY A 17 24.36 11.96 11.03
CA GLY A 17 24.20 11.17 9.82
C GLY A 17 23.36 9.91 10.04
N LEU A 18 23.61 9.18 11.14
CA LEU A 18 22.84 7.99 11.48
C LEU A 18 21.37 8.30 11.77
N SER A 19 21.11 9.39 12.50
CA SER A 19 19.75 9.85 12.80
C SER A 19 18.99 10.21 11.53
N VAL A 20 19.61 10.96 10.61
CA VAL A 20 19.00 11.31 9.31
C VAL A 20 18.68 10.05 8.50
N ALA A 21 19.62 9.11 8.40
CA ALA A 21 19.40 7.85 7.69
C ALA A 21 18.22 7.05 8.28
N THR A 22 18.12 7.00 9.62
CA THR A 22 17.04 6.30 10.32
C THR A 22 15.68 6.95 10.07
N ILE A 23 15.60 8.28 10.12
CA ILE A 23 14.37 9.04 9.83
C ILE A 23 13.90 8.80 8.40
N LEU A 24 14.83 8.87 7.43
CA LEU A 24 14.52 8.60 6.03
C LEU A 24 14.02 7.18 5.82
N MET A 25 14.63 6.20 6.49
CA MET A 25 14.19 4.80 6.44
C MET A 25 12.78 4.62 7.01
N MET A 26 12.46 5.23 8.16
CA MET A 26 11.10 5.21 8.72
C MET A 26 10.08 5.85 7.77
N PHE A 27 10.45 6.94 7.09
CA PHE A 27 9.58 7.59 6.12
C PHE A 27 9.35 6.73 4.88
N ALA A 28 10.39 6.08 4.36
CA ALA A 28 10.28 5.17 3.22
C ALA A 28 9.41 3.94 3.55
N LEU A 29 9.56 3.36 4.75
CA LEU A 29 8.74 2.24 5.21
C LEU A 29 7.25 2.58 5.29
N ARG A 30 6.89 3.83 5.63
CA ARG A 30 5.49 4.28 5.60
C ARG A 30 4.88 4.26 4.19
N GLN A 31 5.69 4.43 3.15
CA GLN A 31 5.22 4.46 1.76
C GLN A 31 5.26 3.08 1.08
N GLY A 32 6.12 2.18 1.55
CA GLY A 32 6.40 0.90 0.88
C GLY A 32 5.49 -0.28 1.25
N VAL A 33 4.48 -0.11 2.08
CA VAL A 33 3.53 -1.18 2.38
C VAL A 33 2.41 -1.11 1.35
N ASP A 34 2.36 -2.07 0.42
CA ASP A 34 1.25 -2.33 -0.51
C ASP A 34 -0.06 -2.48 0.29
N TYR A 35 -0.65 -1.35 0.67
CA TYR A 35 -1.81 -1.28 1.53
C TYR A 35 -3.00 -1.64 0.66
N PHE A 36 -3.40 -2.90 0.69
CA PHE A 36 -4.65 -3.31 0.10
C PHE A 36 -5.76 -2.42 0.66
N TYR A 37 -6.45 -1.71 -0.21
CA TYR A 37 -7.55 -0.85 0.17
C TYR A 37 -8.80 -1.71 0.35
N PRO A 38 -9.45 -1.67 1.53
CA PRO A 38 -10.72 -2.33 1.71
C PRO A 38 -11.83 -1.58 0.95
N PRO A 39 -12.86 -2.29 0.43
CA PRO A 39 -14.03 -1.72 -0.25
C PRO A 39 -14.63 -0.48 0.44
N SER A 40 -14.76 -0.50 1.77
CA SER A 40 -15.28 0.64 2.55
C SER A 40 -14.45 1.91 2.40
N ARG A 41 -13.11 1.82 2.39
CA ARG A 41 -12.21 2.98 2.23
C ARG A 41 -12.20 3.52 0.81
N VAL A 42 -12.32 2.63 -0.18
CA VAL A 42 -12.44 3.04 -1.59
C VAL A 42 -13.71 3.88 -1.79
N ILE A 43 -14.83 3.46 -1.20
CA ILE A 43 -16.09 4.21 -1.25
C ILE A 43 -16.01 5.51 -0.45
N ALA A 44 -15.26 5.53 0.66
CA ALA A 44 -15.01 6.73 1.46
C ALA A 44 -14.15 7.79 0.75
N GLY A 45 -13.53 7.46 -0.39
CA GLY A 45 -12.74 8.39 -1.19
C GLY A 45 -11.26 8.47 -0.81
N ASP A 46 -10.75 7.48 -0.06
CA ASP A 46 -9.32 7.41 0.33
C ASP A 46 -8.38 7.16 -0.87
N VAL A 47 -8.93 6.78 -2.03
CA VAL A 47 -8.19 6.52 -3.26
C VAL A 47 -8.47 7.63 -4.27
N ALA A 48 -7.41 8.30 -4.71
CA ALA A 48 -7.50 9.28 -5.79
C ALA A 48 -7.89 8.62 -7.11
N LYS A 49 -8.78 9.27 -7.88
CA LYS A 49 -9.21 8.77 -9.18
C LYS A 49 -8.03 8.67 -10.14
N GLY A 50 -7.96 7.56 -10.89
CA GLY A 50 -6.91 7.34 -11.90
C GLY A 50 -5.60 6.75 -11.38
N VAL A 51 -5.52 6.44 -10.08
CA VAL A 51 -4.35 5.76 -9.49
C VAL A 51 -4.59 4.25 -9.51
N SER A 52 -3.58 3.48 -9.90
CA SER A 52 -3.59 2.02 -9.73
C SER A 52 -3.42 1.67 -8.26
N PHE A 53 -4.34 0.89 -7.71
CA PHE A 53 -4.29 0.44 -6.32
C PHE A 53 -4.67 -1.04 -6.24
N ARG A 54 -4.32 -1.67 -5.11
CA ARG A 54 -4.72 -3.04 -4.82
C ARG A 54 -5.97 -3.03 -3.95
N LEU A 55 -7.04 -3.64 -4.43
CA LEU A 55 -8.27 -3.83 -3.67
C LEU A 55 -8.16 -5.15 -2.88
N GLY A 56 -8.38 -5.11 -1.57
CA GLY A 56 -8.39 -6.30 -0.71
C GLY A 56 -9.76 -6.53 -0.11
N GLY A 57 -10.20 -7.79 -0.07
CA GLY A 57 -11.47 -8.14 0.54
C GLY A 57 -11.89 -9.57 0.21
N LEU A 58 -13.11 -9.92 0.62
CA LEU A 58 -13.75 -11.20 0.34
C LEU A 58 -14.56 -11.10 -0.95
N VAL A 59 -14.60 -12.16 -1.75
CA VAL A 59 -15.54 -12.22 -2.86
C VAL A 59 -16.95 -12.44 -2.30
N ALA A 60 -17.90 -11.60 -2.68
CA ALA A 60 -19.28 -11.72 -2.25
C ALA A 60 -19.89 -13.02 -2.77
N LYS A 61 -20.70 -13.68 -1.94
CA LYS A 61 -21.37 -14.94 -2.30
C LYS A 61 -22.25 -14.75 -3.54
N ASP A 62 -22.23 -15.72 -4.45
CA ASP A 62 -23.02 -15.75 -5.69
C ASP A 62 -22.79 -14.55 -6.64
N SER A 63 -21.70 -13.78 -6.44
CA SER A 63 -21.39 -12.59 -7.26
C SER A 63 -20.54 -12.89 -8.49
N LEU A 64 -19.92 -14.07 -8.56
CA LEU A 64 -19.02 -14.46 -9.64
C LEU A 64 -19.83 -14.71 -10.94
N LYS A 65 -19.64 -13.83 -11.92
CA LYS A 65 -20.22 -13.93 -13.25
C LYS A 65 -19.10 -14.04 -14.28
N ARG A 66 -18.97 -15.21 -14.88
CA ARG A 66 -18.07 -15.43 -16.02
C ARG A 66 -18.75 -14.93 -17.29
N GLY A 67 -18.11 -13.99 -17.97
CA GLY A 67 -18.54 -13.46 -19.27
C GLY A 67 -17.98 -14.28 -20.42
N GLU A 68 -17.84 -13.67 -21.59
CA GLU A 68 -17.19 -14.31 -22.74
C GLU A 68 -15.66 -14.30 -22.61
N GLY A 69 -15.02 -15.42 -22.96
CA GLY A 69 -13.57 -15.57 -22.90
C GLY A 69 -13.01 -15.52 -21.48
N THR A 70 -12.04 -14.62 -21.24
CA THR A 70 -11.34 -14.43 -19.95
C THR A 70 -11.90 -13.28 -19.11
N HIS A 71 -13.04 -12.72 -19.50
CA HIS A 71 -13.69 -11.65 -18.74
C HIS A 71 -14.54 -12.23 -17.61
N VAL A 72 -14.25 -11.84 -16.38
CA VAL A 72 -15.00 -12.25 -15.20
C VAL A 72 -15.34 -11.02 -14.38
N SER A 73 -16.60 -10.90 -13.97
CA SER A 73 -17.04 -9.88 -13.03
C SER A 73 -17.40 -10.53 -11.70
N PHE A 74 -16.99 -9.89 -10.61
CA PHE A 74 -17.36 -10.32 -9.26
C PHE A 74 -17.42 -9.10 -8.35
N ALA A 75 -18.06 -9.25 -7.19
CA ALA A 75 -18.10 -8.19 -6.20
C ALA A 75 -17.15 -8.52 -5.05
N VAL A 76 -16.37 -7.54 -4.61
CA VAL A 76 -15.49 -7.65 -3.45
C VAL A 76 -16.11 -6.89 -2.28
N THR A 77 -16.20 -7.52 -1.12
CA THR A 77 -16.80 -7.00 0.09
C THR A 77 -15.87 -7.15 1.29
N ASP A 78 -15.95 -6.18 2.22
CA ASP A 78 -15.33 -6.25 3.54
C ASP A 78 -16.38 -6.40 4.65
N THR A 79 -17.57 -6.93 4.32
CA THR A 79 -18.80 -7.02 5.15
C THR A 79 -19.51 -5.70 5.43
N THR A 80 -18.85 -4.56 5.21
CA THR A 80 -19.45 -3.22 5.41
C THR A 80 -19.86 -2.60 4.09
N ALA A 81 -19.03 -2.76 3.07
CA ALA A 81 -19.23 -2.20 1.74
C ALA A 81 -18.93 -3.24 0.66
N THR A 82 -19.42 -2.98 -0.55
CA THR A 82 -19.26 -3.88 -1.71
C THR A 82 -18.87 -3.07 -2.93
N VAL A 83 -17.79 -3.49 -3.60
CA VAL A 83 -17.28 -2.84 -4.82
C VAL A 83 -17.30 -3.86 -5.96
N PRO A 84 -17.94 -3.54 -7.11
CA PRO A 84 -17.90 -4.39 -8.28
C PRO A 84 -16.52 -4.32 -8.95
N VAL A 85 -16.00 -5.48 -9.34
CA VAL A 85 -14.69 -5.64 -9.99
C VAL A 85 -14.88 -6.39 -11.30
N ILE A 86 -14.17 -5.94 -12.33
CA ILE A 86 -14.02 -6.64 -13.60
C ILE A 86 -12.57 -7.10 -13.68
N PHE A 87 -12.39 -8.40 -13.87
CA PHE A 87 -11.12 -9.04 -14.04
C PHE A 87 -11.01 -9.57 -15.47
N GLU A 88 -9.88 -9.28 -16.09
CA GLU A 88 -9.53 -9.77 -17.42
C GLU A 88 -8.29 -10.63 -17.29
N GLY A 89 -8.45 -11.94 -17.42
CA GLY A 89 -7.35 -12.89 -17.27
C GLY A 89 -7.81 -14.29 -16.89
N ILE A 90 -6.84 -15.17 -16.69
CA ILE A 90 -7.08 -16.52 -16.17
C ILE A 90 -7.18 -16.41 -14.65
N LEU A 91 -8.30 -16.86 -14.07
CA LEU A 91 -8.42 -16.93 -12.63
C LEU A 91 -7.41 -17.97 -12.10
N PRO A 92 -6.63 -17.64 -11.06
CA PRO A 92 -5.90 -18.66 -10.31
C PRO A 92 -6.94 -19.56 -9.60
N ASP A 93 -6.83 -20.88 -9.79
CA ASP A 93 -7.77 -21.90 -9.29
C ASP A 93 -7.99 -21.86 -7.77
#